data_AF-A0A4U0SHM0-F1
#
_entry.id   AF-A0A4U0SHM0-F1
#
_cell.length_a   1.000
_cell.length_b   1.000
_cell.length_c   1.000
_cell.angle_alpha   90.00
_cell.angle_beta   90.00
_cell.angle_gamma   90.00
#
_symmetry.space_group_name_H-M   'P 1'
#
loop_
_entity.id
_entity.type
_entity.pdbx_description
1 polymer ?
#
loop_
_entity_poly.entity_id
_entity_poly.type
_entity_poly.pdbx_seq_one_letter_code
_entity_poly.pdbx_strand_id
1 'polypeptide(L)'
;MAVDPAETNQAHRYEITAAMNAVVRACTDIARDHTSLGGIWAPKSASGHDLHPTALAACARRDVLDRLQLAIRCAETVIHETQTERNSPPHHPCPGSVDA
;
A
#
# COMPACT_ATOMS: atom_id res chain seq x y z
N MET A 1 30.40 -9.73 4.80
CA MET A 1 29.66 -10.88 4.25
C MET A 1 28.84 -10.34 3.09
N ALA A 2 29.18 -10.70 1.85
CA ALA A 2 28.44 -10.21 0.68
C ALA A 2 27.08 -10.93 0.65
N VAL A 3 25.99 -10.17 0.58
CA VAL A 3 24.64 -10.73 0.47
C VAL A 3 24.51 -11.35 -0.93
N ASP A 4 24.01 -12.58 -1.02
CA ASP A 4 23.85 -13.28 -2.30
C ASP A 4 22.80 -12.52 -3.15
N PRO A 5 23.11 -12.13 -4.40
CA PRO A 5 22.15 -11.49 -5.30
C PRO A 5 20.89 -12.32 -5.57
N ALA A 6 20.92 -13.64 -5.39
CA ALA A 6 19.73 -14.48 -5.48
C ALA A 6 18.81 -14.32 -4.25
N GLU A 7 19.39 -14.15 -3.07
CA GLU A 7 18.67 -13.97 -1.80
C GLU A 7 17.99 -12.59 -1.75
N THR A 8 18.67 -11.53 -2.19
CA THR A 8 18.08 -10.17 -2.30
C THR A 8 16.95 -10.12 -3.32
N ASN A 9 17.12 -10.76 -4.48
CA ASN A 9 16.06 -10.83 -5.49
C ASN A 9 14.83 -11.58 -4.97
N GLN A 10 15.04 -12.67 -4.21
CA GLN A 10 13.94 -13.40 -3.59
C GLN A 10 13.23 -12.58 -2.51
N ALA A 11 13.97 -11.82 -1.68
CA ALA A 11 13.41 -10.92 -0.67
C ALA A 11 12.51 -9.84 -1.31
N HIS A 12 13.00 -9.18 -2.36
CA HIS A 12 12.23 -8.17 -3.10
C HIS A 12 10.93 -8.73 -3.69
N ARG A 13 10.96 -9.95 -4.21
CA ARG A 13 9.75 -10.62 -4.73
C ARG A 13 8.74 -10.86 -3.62
N TYR A 14 9.18 -11.21 -2.41
CA TYR A 14 8.30 -11.37 -1.26
C TYR A 14 7.69 -10.03 -0.84
N GLU A 15 8.46 -8.95 -0.80
CA GLU A 15 7.98 -7.62 -0.42
C GLU A 15 6.95 -7.08 -1.40
N ILE A 16 7.22 -7.15 -2.71
CA ILE A 16 6.26 -6.76 -3.75
C ILE A 16 4.98 -7.59 -3.63
N THR A 17 5.12 -8.91 -3.43
CA THR A 17 3.96 -9.81 -3.27
C THR A 17 3.15 -9.44 -2.02
N ALA A 18 3.81 -9.15 -0.90
CA ALA A 18 3.17 -8.74 0.33
C ALA A 18 2.41 -7.41 0.16
N ALA A 19 3.03 -6.43 -0.50
CA ALA A 19 2.41 -5.14 -0.82
C ALA A 19 1.16 -5.30 -1.69
N MET A 20 1.25 -6.07 -2.78
CA MET A 20 0.10 -6.31 -3.67
C MET A 20 -1.02 -7.09 -2.95
N ASN A 21 -0.68 -8.08 -2.13
CA ASN A 21 -1.66 -8.79 -1.31
C ASN A 21 -2.36 -7.86 -0.30
N ALA A 22 -1.66 -6.86 0.24
CA ALA A 22 -2.27 -5.86 1.12
C ALA A 22 -3.31 -5.00 0.37
N VAL A 23 -3.03 -4.61 -0.88
CA VAL A 23 -4.00 -3.89 -1.73
C VAL A 23 -5.25 -4.73 -1.99
N VAL A 24 -5.08 -6.01 -2.34
CA VAL A 24 -6.22 -6.93 -2.56
C VAL A 24 -7.06 -7.09 -1.30
N ARG A 25 -6.43 -7.21 -0.13
CA ARG A 25 -7.14 -7.27 1.15
C ARG A 25 -7.91 -5.98 1.43
N ALA A 26 -7.30 -4.82 1.20
CA ALA A 26 -7.98 -3.53 1.36
C ALA A 26 -9.22 -3.42 0.46
N CYS A 27 -9.14 -3.84 -0.81
CA CYS A 27 -10.31 -3.92 -1.70
C CYS A 27 -11.41 -4.84 -1.14
N THR A 28 -11.01 -6.00 -0.63
CA THR A 28 -11.94 -6.99 -0.06
C THR A 28 -12.61 -6.46 1.20
N ASP A 29 -11.86 -5.79 2.07
CA ASP A 29 -12.38 -5.20 3.30
C ASP A 29 -13.32 -4.04 3.01
N ILE A 30 -13.02 -3.19 2.02
CA ILE A 30 -13.94 -2.14 1.55
C ILE A 30 -15.24 -2.76 1.02
N ALA A 31 -15.16 -3.80 0.20
CA ALA A 31 -16.37 -4.47 -0.29
C ALA A 31 -17.19 -5.04 0.87
N ARG A 32 -16.55 -5.80 1.77
CA ARG A 32 -17.22 -6.40 2.94
C ARG A 32 -17.84 -5.37 3.87
N ASP A 33 -17.11 -4.29 4.13
CA ASP A 33 -17.52 -3.27 5.08
C ASP A 33 -18.76 -2.51 4.61
N HIS A 34 -18.91 -2.32 3.32
CA HIS A 34 -19.95 -1.47 2.77
C HIS A 34 -21.11 -2.25 2.18
N THR A 35 -20.97 -3.56 2.01
CA THR A 35 -22.09 -4.43 1.64
C THR A 35 -22.97 -4.72 2.86
N SER A 36 -24.21 -4.25 2.81
CA SER A 36 -25.26 -4.56 3.79
C SER A 36 -25.85 -5.97 3.57
N LEU A 37 -26.62 -6.44 4.56
CA LEU A 37 -27.33 -7.72 4.49
C LEU A 37 -28.25 -7.73 3.25
N GLY A 38 -27.89 -8.54 2.24
CA GLY A 38 -28.57 -8.56 0.94
C GLY A 38 -27.72 -8.14 -0.26
N GLY A 39 -26.44 -7.84 -0.07
CA GLY A 39 -25.53 -7.55 -1.19
C GLY A 39 -25.55 -6.09 -1.66
N ILE A 40 -26.35 -5.23 -1.01
CA ILE A 40 -26.49 -3.83 -1.39
C ILE A 40 -25.38 -3.02 -0.73
N TRP A 41 -24.56 -2.37 -1.56
CA TRP A 41 -23.50 -1.47 -1.10
C TRP A 41 -24.09 -0.16 -0.57
N ALA A 42 -23.63 0.30 0.60
CA ALA A 42 -24.03 1.57 1.21
C ALA A 42 -22.83 2.30 1.85
N PRO A 43 -22.74 3.63 1.72
CA PRO A 43 -21.72 4.41 2.41
C PRO A 43 -21.98 4.36 3.92
N LYS A 44 -20.97 3.97 4.71
CA LYS A 44 -21.08 3.85 6.18
C LYS A 44 -21.12 5.22 6.86
N SER A 45 -20.46 6.20 6.25
CA SER A 45 -20.44 7.59 6.74
C SER A 45 -21.73 8.37 6.43
N ALA A 46 -22.68 7.76 5.73
CA ALA A 46 -23.99 8.33 5.46
C ALA A 46 -24.94 8.12 6.67
N SER A 47 -24.77 8.91 7.72
CA SER A 47 -25.69 8.92 8.87
C SER A 47 -26.85 9.89 8.63
N GLY A 48 -27.99 9.40 8.16
CA GLY A 48 -29.21 10.20 8.03
C GLY A 48 -30.14 9.69 6.93
N HIS A 49 -31.45 9.73 7.18
CA HIS A 49 -32.44 9.10 6.30
C HIS A 49 -32.66 9.81 4.95
N ASP A 50 -32.07 10.99 4.73
CA ASP A 50 -32.29 11.84 3.55
C ASP A 50 -31.01 12.56 3.08
N LEU A 51 -29.93 11.82 2.81
CA LEU A 51 -28.77 12.42 2.14
C LEU A 51 -29.06 12.61 0.65
N HIS A 52 -29.02 13.86 0.19
CA HIS A 52 -29.10 14.21 -1.23
C HIS A 52 -28.10 13.37 -2.06
N PRO A 53 -28.42 12.93 -3.29
CA PRO A 53 -27.57 12.05 -4.09
C PRO A 53 -26.10 12.49 -4.21
N THR A 54 -25.86 13.80 -4.28
CA THR A 54 -24.49 14.35 -4.32
C THR A 54 -23.72 14.14 -3.01
N ALA A 55 -24.40 14.21 -1.86
CA ALA A 55 -23.80 13.96 -0.56
C ALA A 55 -23.50 12.46 -0.39
N LEU A 56 -24.37 11.58 -0.88
CA LEU A 56 -24.11 10.14 -0.93
C LEU A 56 -22.91 9.80 -1.82
N ALA A 57 -22.82 10.41 -3.01
CA ALA A 57 -21.67 10.24 -3.89
C ALA A 57 -20.37 10.73 -3.24
N ALA A 58 -20.40 11.86 -2.52
CA ALA A 58 -19.24 12.36 -1.78
C ALA A 58 -18.84 11.45 -0.61
N CYS A 59 -19.81 10.89 0.13
CA CYS A 59 -19.54 9.91 1.19
C CYS A 59 -18.94 8.63 0.63
N ALA A 60 -19.53 8.09 -0.44
CA ALA A 60 -19.02 6.90 -1.11
C ALA A 60 -17.60 7.09 -1.63
N ARG A 61 -17.32 8.28 -2.18
CA ARG A 61 -15.99 8.66 -2.61
C ARG A 61 -14.98 8.59 -1.46
N ARG A 62 -15.29 9.20 -0.31
CA ARG A 62 -14.39 9.17 0.86
C ARG A 62 -14.22 7.76 1.43
N ASP A 63 -15.32 7.03 1.57
CA ASP A 63 -15.33 5.69 2.16
C ASP A 63 -14.49 4.68 1.35
N VAL A 64 -14.47 4.81 0.02
CA VAL A 64 -13.81 3.88 -0.90
C VAL A 64 -12.48 4.44 -1.41
N LEU A 65 -12.50 5.62 -2.05
CA LEU A 65 -11.32 6.12 -2.77
C LEU A 65 -10.19 6.50 -1.82
N ASP A 66 -10.48 7.11 -0.67
CA ASP A 66 -9.40 7.53 0.24
C ASP A 66 -8.61 6.32 0.77
N ARG A 67 -9.33 5.22 1.07
CA ARG A 67 -8.73 3.95 1.51
C ARG A 67 -7.94 3.25 0.39
N LEU A 68 -8.50 3.20 -0.82
CA LEU A 68 -7.80 2.63 -1.98
C LEU A 68 -6.54 3.41 -2.32
N GLN A 69 -6.62 4.75 -2.33
CA GLN A 69 -5.48 5.61 -2.59
C GLN A 69 -4.37 5.43 -1.54
N LEU A 70 -4.74 5.26 -0.26
CA LEU A 70 -3.76 4.96 0.78
C LEU A 70 -3.07 3.62 0.51
N ALA A 71 -3.82 2.55 0.23
CA ALA A 71 -3.26 1.23 -0.04
C ALA A 71 -2.32 1.24 -1.27
N ILE A 72 -2.71 1.95 -2.33
CA ILE A 72 -1.90 2.13 -3.54
C ILE A 72 -0.61 2.89 -3.20
N ARG A 73 -0.69 4.03 -2.50
CA ARG A 73 0.51 4.79 -2.11
C ARG A 73 1.47 3.96 -1.28
N CYS A 74 0.99 3.19 -0.32
CA CYS A 74 1.83 2.29 0.47
C CYS A 74 2.54 1.24 -0.41
N ALA A 75 1.83 0.66 -1.39
CA ALA A 75 2.44 -0.31 -2.31
C ALA A 75 3.48 0.35 -3.23
N GLU A 76 3.20 1.57 -3.73
CA GLU A 76 4.15 2.36 -4.52
C GLU A 76 5.42 2.68 -3.73
N THR A 77 5.30 3.05 -2.45
CA THR A 77 6.45 3.29 -1.56
C THR A 77 7.33 2.06 -1.46
N VAL A 78 6.76 0.88 -1.15
CA VAL A 78 7.53 -0.38 -1.05
C VAL A 78 8.26 -0.70 -2.35
N ILE A 79 7.58 -0.55 -3.50
CA ILE A 79 8.20 -0.76 -4.81
C ILE A 79 9.35 0.23 -5.05
N HIS A 80 9.17 1.49 -4.68
CA HIS A 80 10.18 2.52 -4.87
C HIS A 80 11.41 2.31 -3.98
N GLU A 81 11.21 1.92 -2.71
CA GLU A 81 12.29 1.56 -1.79
C GLU A 81 13.09 0.37 -2.33
N THR A 82 12.40 -0.68 -2.77
CA THR A 82 13.02 -1.85 -3.42
C THR A 82 13.87 -1.46 -4.65
N GLN A 83 13.38 -0.51 -5.47
CA GLN A 83 14.12 -0.02 -6.64
C GLN A 83 15.33 0.83 -6.25
N THR A 84 15.24 1.59 -5.16
CA THR A 84 16.31 2.46 -4.67
C THR A 84 17.43 1.66 -4.04
N GLU A 85 17.12 0.61 -3.30
CA GLU A 85 18.09 -0.36 -2.77
C GLU A 85 18.86 -1.06 -3.89
N ARG A 86 18.17 -1.43 -4.98
CA ARG A 86 18.81 -2.02 -6.16
C ARG A 86 19.81 -1.07 -6.85
N ASN A 87 19.57 0.24 -6.80
CA ASN A 87 20.37 1.24 -7.51
C ASN A 87 21.44 1.89 -6.63
N SER A 88 21.43 1.63 -5.32
CA SER A 88 22.46 2.15 -4.42
C SER A 88 23.78 1.40 -4.66
N PRO A 89 24.89 2.09 -4.99
CA PRO A 89 26.18 1.43 -5.11
C PRO A 89 26.54 0.78 -3.77
N PRO A 90 27.26 -0.36 -3.78
CA PRO A 90 27.73 -0.97 -2.54
C PRO A 90 28.54 0.09 -1.81
N HIS A 91 28.09 0.47 -0.60
CA HIS A 91 28.84 1.35 0.28
C HIS A 91 30.21 0.71 0.52
N HIS A 92 31.23 1.18 -0.19
CA HIS A 92 32.61 0.87 0.14
C HIS A 92 32.88 1.57 1.48
N PRO A 93 33.21 0.83 2.55
CA PRO A 93 33.76 1.49 3.74
C PRO A 93 35.10 2.08 3.31
N CYS A 94 35.22 3.42 3.33
CA CYS A 94 36.51 4.09 3.13
C CYS A 94 37.50 3.55 4.17
N PRO A 95 38.59 2.88 3.77
CA PRO A 95 39.67 2.56 4.68
C PRO A 95 40.60 3.76 4.73
N GLY A 96 40.58 4.49 5.84
CA GLY A 96 41.60 5.47 6.13
C GLY A 96 41.07 6.77 6.70
N SER A 97 41.02 6.84 8.02
CA SER A 97 41.54 8.00 8.75
C SER A 97 41.69 7.61 10.22
N VAL A 98 42.89 7.18 10.58
CA VAL A 98 43.49 7.53 11.86
C VAL A 98 44.92 7.98 11.55
N ASP A 99 45.06 9.28 11.38
CA ASP A 99 46.33 9.99 11.36
C ASP A 99 46.92 10.07 12.78
N ALA A 100 48.26 10.00 12.82
CA ALA A 100 49.21 10.47 13.84
C ALA A 100 49.27 9.76 15.20
#